data_AF-A0A2J6TMX3-F1
#
_entry.id   AF-A0A2J6TMX3-F1
#
_cell.length_a   1.000
_cell.length_b   1.000
_cell.length_c   1.000
_cell.angle_alpha   90.00
_cell.angle_beta   90.00
_cell.angle_gamma   90.00
#
_symmetry.space_group_name_H-M   'P 1'
#
loop_
_entity.id
_entity.type
_entity.pdbx_description
1 polymer ?
#
loop_
_entity_poly.entity_id
_entity_poly.type
_entity_poly.pdbx_seq_one_letter_code
_entity_poly.pdbx_strand_id
1 'polypeptide(L)'
;MTKSQPSNLPSSKFGTTFTNLVVGISVGSEDLYRISAAGIAAKSGLGAGAVVLVSCISQVRAVVKGTGLATVQIGHVDTVPAWATNSNSAVVSAVDWLGVDIYPYLETETELDSVDNDSGVFQDEYGPTSDVGKGKPVWVMGTGWPNSAP
;
A
#
# COMPACT_ATOMS: atom_id res chain seq x y z
N MET A 1 14.06 -25.90 -17.90
CA MET A 1 12.63 -26.23 -17.73
C MET A 1 11.86 -24.93 -17.55
N THR A 2 11.16 -24.46 -18.58
CA THR A 2 10.25 -23.32 -18.47
C THR A 2 8.99 -23.80 -17.78
N LYS A 3 8.72 -23.36 -16.54
CA LYS A 3 7.41 -23.55 -15.92
C LYS A 3 6.38 -22.92 -16.87
N SER A 4 5.37 -23.69 -17.26
CA SER A 4 4.25 -23.18 -18.04
C SER A 4 3.58 -22.04 -17.27
N GLN A 5 3.19 -20.99 -17.99
CA GLN A 5 2.41 -19.89 -17.43
C GLN A 5 1.13 -20.45 -16.80
N PRO A 6 0.73 -20.01 -15.59
CA PRO A 6 -0.52 -20.47 -14.98
C PRO A 6 -1.70 -20.09 -15.89
N SER A 7 -2.42 -21.10 -16.38
CA SER A 7 -3.46 -20.95 -17.42
C SER A 7 -4.67 -20.13 -17.00
N ASN A 8 -4.81 -19.82 -15.70
CA ASN A 8 -6.03 -19.26 -15.11
C ASN A 8 -5.92 -17.76 -14.73
N LEU A 9 -4.87 -17.05 -15.15
CA LEU A 9 -4.78 -15.61 -14.88
C LEU A 9 -5.80 -14.82 -15.71
N PRO A 10 -6.38 -13.72 -15.19
CA PRO A 10 -7.25 -12.85 -15.99
C PRO A 10 -6.57 -12.36 -17.28
N SER A 11 -5.25 -12.16 -17.25
CA SER A 11 -4.44 -11.81 -18.42
C SER A 11 -4.41 -12.88 -19.51
N SER A 12 -4.53 -14.18 -19.19
CA SER A 12 -4.63 -15.24 -20.21
C SER A 12 -6.02 -15.32 -20.82
N LYS A 13 -7.06 -15.00 -20.05
CA LYS A 13 -8.46 -15.04 -20.50
C LYS A 13 -8.87 -13.80 -21.31
N PHE A 14 -8.44 -12.61 -20.88
CA PHE A 14 -8.90 -11.33 -21.43
C PHE A 14 -7.83 -10.57 -22.20
N GLY A 15 -6.58 -11.03 -22.18
CA GLY A 15 -5.48 -10.43 -22.94
C GLY A 15 -5.31 -8.94 -22.67
N THR A 16 -5.02 -8.19 -23.73
CA THR A 16 -4.71 -6.75 -23.66
C THR A 16 -5.89 -5.87 -23.23
N THR A 17 -7.14 -6.31 -23.47
CA THR A 17 -8.33 -5.59 -22.97
C THR A 17 -8.32 -5.46 -21.46
N PHE A 18 -7.79 -6.46 -20.75
CA PHE A 18 -7.60 -6.38 -19.30
C PHE A 18 -6.27 -5.71 -18.94
N THR A 19 -5.14 -6.18 -19.49
CA THR A 19 -3.82 -5.74 -19.00
C THR A 19 -3.55 -4.26 -19.25
N ASN A 20 -4.15 -3.66 -20.28
CA ASN A 20 -4.01 -2.23 -20.55
C ASN A 20 -4.76 -1.34 -19.54
N LEU A 21 -5.67 -1.90 -18.74
CA LEU A 21 -6.40 -1.18 -17.69
C LEU A 21 -5.69 -1.23 -16.33
N VAL A 22 -4.68 -2.09 -16.17
CA VAL A 22 -3.99 -2.28 -14.89
C VAL A 22 -2.83 -1.29 -14.81
N VAL A 23 -2.97 -0.27 -13.94
CA VAL A 23 -1.95 0.76 -13.73
C VAL A 23 -0.96 0.43 -12.60
N GLY A 24 -1.35 -0.47 -11.69
CA GLY A 24 -0.53 -0.93 -10.58
C GLY A 24 -1.14 -2.14 -9.89
N ILE A 25 -0.32 -2.88 -9.13
CA ILE A 25 -0.74 -3.99 -8.29
C ILE A 25 -0.32 -3.66 -6.86
N SER A 26 -1.28 -3.51 -5.93
CA SER A 26 -0.95 -3.49 -4.51
C SER A 26 -0.86 -4.91 -3.97
N VAL A 27 0.20 -5.20 -3.21
CA VAL A 27 0.32 -6.42 -2.43
C VAL A 27 0.07 -6.09 -0.97
N GLY A 28 -1.19 -6.23 -0.55
CA GLY A 28 -1.61 -5.93 0.82
C GLY A 28 -2.08 -4.49 1.03
N SER A 29 -2.62 -4.24 2.22
CA SER A 29 -3.13 -2.94 2.69
C SER A 29 -3.12 -2.89 4.22
N GLU A 30 -2.38 -1.93 4.76
CA GLU A 30 -2.19 -1.72 6.21
C GLU A 30 -1.61 -2.95 6.94
N ASP A 31 -0.94 -3.85 6.25
CA ASP A 31 -0.44 -5.10 6.84
C ASP A 31 0.55 -4.84 7.98
N LEU A 32 1.41 -3.82 7.84
CA LEU A 32 2.39 -3.44 8.85
C LEU A 32 1.72 -2.64 9.97
N TYR A 33 0.79 -1.73 9.65
CA TYR A 33 0.01 -1.01 10.64
C TYR A 33 -0.80 -1.96 11.54
N ARG A 34 -1.50 -2.95 10.98
CA ARG A 34 -2.39 -3.85 11.73
C ARG A 34 -1.64 -4.69 12.78
N ILE A 35 -0.34 -4.93 12.61
CA ILE A 35 0.50 -5.63 13.59
C ILE A 35 1.29 -4.68 14.50
N SER A 36 1.19 -3.37 14.30
CA SER A 36 1.79 -2.36 15.18
C SER A 36 1.05 -2.27 16.51
N ALA A 37 1.64 -1.63 17.51
CA ALA A 37 0.96 -1.38 18.79
C ALA A 37 -0.35 -0.60 18.61
N ALA A 38 -0.35 0.40 17.71
CA ALA A 38 -1.54 1.19 17.40
C ALA A 38 -2.64 0.36 16.73
N GLY A 39 -2.30 -0.42 15.69
CA GLY A 39 -3.26 -1.29 15.01
C GLY A 39 -3.83 -2.39 15.91
N ILE A 40 -3.01 -2.95 16.81
CA ILE A 40 -3.48 -3.92 17.82
C ILE A 40 -4.45 -3.24 18.80
N ALA A 41 -4.13 -2.04 19.30
CA ALA A 41 -4.99 -1.29 20.19
C ALA A 41 -6.33 -0.91 19.53
N ALA A 42 -6.28 -0.53 18.25
CA ALA A 42 -7.43 -0.23 17.41
C ALA A 42 -8.21 -1.47 16.94
N LYS A 43 -7.75 -2.69 17.28
CA LYS A 43 -8.35 -3.97 16.84
C LYS A 43 -8.50 -4.04 15.32
N SER A 44 -7.50 -3.54 14.58
CA SER A 44 -7.52 -3.42 13.12
C SER A 44 -7.45 -4.77 12.38
N GLY A 45 -7.66 -5.90 13.02
CA GLY A 45 -7.69 -7.22 12.37
C GLY A 45 -6.30 -7.76 12.03
N LEU A 46 -6.22 -8.58 10.98
CA LEU A 46 -5.01 -9.32 10.62
C LEU A 46 -4.08 -8.47 9.75
N GLY A 47 -2.78 -8.52 10.05
CA GLY A 47 -1.74 -7.98 9.19
C GLY A 47 -0.57 -8.94 9.01
N ALA A 48 0.45 -8.50 8.31
CA ALA A 48 1.63 -9.29 7.97
C ALA A 48 2.92 -8.47 8.18
N GLY A 49 3.94 -9.13 8.72
CA GLY A 49 5.25 -8.50 8.91
C GLY A 49 6.02 -8.31 7.60
N ALA A 50 7.02 -7.43 7.64
CA ALA A 50 7.85 -7.06 6.49
C ALA A 50 8.44 -8.27 5.74
N VAL A 51 8.89 -9.32 6.44
CA VAL A 51 9.44 -10.53 5.82
C VAL A 51 8.40 -11.25 4.95
N VAL A 52 7.16 -11.37 5.44
CA VAL A 52 6.07 -12.01 4.71
C VAL A 52 5.69 -11.17 3.49
N LEU A 53 5.55 -9.85 3.65
CA LEU A 53 5.22 -8.94 2.56
C LEU A 53 6.27 -8.95 1.45
N VAL A 54 7.57 -8.89 1.78
CA VAL A 54 8.65 -8.97 0.79
C VAL A 54 8.59 -10.30 0.02
N SER A 55 8.29 -11.40 0.71
CA SER A 55 8.08 -12.71 0.06
C SER A 55 6.88 -12.69 -0.88
N CYS A 56 5.74 -12.14 -0.46
CA CYS A 56 4.54 -12.00 -1.28
C CYS A 56 4.79 -11.13 -2.51
N ILE A 57 5.46 -9.98 -2.37
CA ILE A 57 5.84 -9.09 -3.48
C ILE A 57 6.72 -9.83 -4.48
N SER A 58 7.72 -10.58 -4.01
CA SER A 58 8.59 -11.40 -4.86
C SER A 58 7.80 -12.49 -5.62
N GLN A 59 6.85 -13.15 -4.95
CA GLN A 59 5.98 -14.15 -5.57
C GLN A 59 5.07 -13.54 -6.64
N VAL A 60 4.47 -12.38 -6.38
CA VAL A 60 3.66 -11.66 -7.38
C VAL A 60 4.51 -11.29 -8.60
N ARG A 61 5.70 -10.73 -8.39
CA ARG A 61 6.67 -10.46 -9.49
C ARG A 61 6.97 -11.72 -10.30
N ALA A 62 7.18 -12.85 -9.64
CA ALA A 62 7.47 -14.12 -10.31
C ALA A 62 6.27 -14.64 -11.13
N VAL A 63 5.04 -14.49 -10.62
CA VAL A 63 3.81 -14.94 -11.30
C VAL A 63 3.51 -14.08 -12.52
N VAL A 64 3.67 -12.76 -12.44
CA VAL A 64 3.38 -11.87 -13.58
C VAL A 64 4.49 -11.88 -14.63
N LYS A 65 5.66 -12.44 -14.32
CA LYS A 65 6.79 -12.53 -15.25
C LYS A 65 6.40 -13.33 -16.50
N GLY A 66 6.54 -12.71 -17.67
CA GLY A 66 6.19 -13.32 -18.95
C GLY A 66 4.71 -13.27 -19.30
N THR A 67 3.90 -12.55 -18.50
CA THR A 67 2.50 -12.22 -18.82
C THR A 67 2.40 -10.80 -19.39
N GLY A 68 1.23 -10.40 -19.87
CA GLY A 68 0.94 -9.01 -20.24
C GLY A 68 0.97 -8.01 -19.07
N LEU A 69 1.11 -8.48 -17.82
CA LEU A 69 1.27 -7.65 -16.62
C LEU A 69 2.74 -7.47 -16.20
N ALA A 70 3.71 -8.01 -16.95
CA ALA A 70 5.12 -8.02 -16.54
C ALA A 70 5.74 -6.62 -16.33
N THR A 71 5.14 -5.58 -16.92
CA THR A 71 5.59 -4.18 -16.80
C THR A 71 4.76 -3.37 -15.80
N VAL A 72 3.73 -3.95 -15.19
CA VAL A 72 2.89 -3.27 -14.20
C VAL A 72 3.67 -3.10 -12.91
N GLN A 73 3.66 -1.89 -12.36
CA GLN A 73 4.38 -1.58 -11.13
C GLN A 73 3.68 -2.21 -9.91
N ILE A 74 4.48 -2.74 -8.99
CA ILE A 74 3.99 -3.43 -7.80
C ILE A 74 4.30 -2.60 -6.56
N GLY A 75 3.26 -2.26 -5.80
CA GLY A 75 3.35 -1.52 -4.56
C GLY A 75 2.78 -2.25 -3.35
N HIS A 76 2.70 -1.52 -2.26
CA HIS A 76 2.02 -1.88 -1.02
C HIS A 76 1.36 -0.61 -0.49
N VAL A 77 0.23 -0.74 0.20
CA VAL A 77 -0.45 0.39 0.87
C VAL A 77 -0.29 0.24 2.36
N ASP A 78 0.13 1.29 3.04
CA ASP A 78 0.19 1.32 4.51
C ASP A 78 0.07 2.75 5.04
N THR A 79 -0.04 2.89 6.37
CA THR A 79 -0.10 4.19 7.03
C THR A 79 1.28 4.86 7.10
N VAL A 80 1.31 6.18 7.31
CA VAL A 80 2.57 6.93 7.43
C VAL A 80 3.47 6.40 8.55
N PRO A 81 2.97 6.13 9.78
CA PRO A 81 3.82 5.60 10.85
C PRO A 81 4.39 4.21 10.52
N ALA A 82 3.62 3.39 9.79
CA ALA A 82 4.08 2.09 9.36
C ALA A 82 5.22 2.18 8.34
N TRP A 83 5.13 3.10 7.38
CA TRP A 83 6.23 3.38 6.46
C TRP A 83 7.48 3.95 7.15
N ALA A 84 7.30 4.87 8.10
CA ALA A 84 8.40 5.50 8.84
C ALA A 84 9.13 4.56 9.80
N THR A 85 8.54 3.41 10.12
CA THR A 85 9.15 2.43 11.03
C THR A 85 10.34 1.73 10.38
N ASN A 86 11.54 1.89 10.94
CA ASN A 86 12.79 1.41 10.34
C ASN A 86 12.82 -0.12 10.06
N SER A 87 12.16 -0.94 10.89
CA SER A 87 12.05 -2.39 10.67
C SER A 87 11.29 -2.77 9.39
N ASN A 88 10.57 -1.81 8.78
CA ASN A 88 9.77 -2.00 7.57
C ASN A 88 10.48 -1.53 6.30
N SER A 89 11.71 -0.99 6.40
CA SER A 89 12.51 -0.49 5.28
C SER A 89 12.77 -1.53 4.18
N ALA A 90 12.71 -2.82 4.50
CA ALA A 90 12.80 -3.90 3.52
C ALA A 90 11.60 -3.91 2.56
N VAL A 91 10.40 -3.54 3.02
CA VAL A 91 9.19 -3.42 2.17
C VAL A 91 9.34 -2.24 1.24
N VAL A 92 9.78 -1.08 1.75
CA VAL A 92 10.10 0.12 0.94
C VAL A 92 11.04 -0.25 -0.19
N SER A 93 12.06 -1.08 0.07
CA SER A 93 13.04 -1.51 -0.93
C SER A 93 12.44 -2.43 -1.99
N ALA A 94 11.48 -3.28 -1.63
CA ALA A 94 10.90 -4.32 -2.48
C ALA A 94 9.82 -3.81 -3.47
N VAL A 95 9.15 -2.70 -3.15
CA VAL A 95 8.07 -2.11 -3.96
C VAL A 95 8.58 -1.12 -5.03
N ASP A 96 7.80 -0.89 -6.07
CA ASP A 96 8.04 0.11 -7.11
C ASP A 96 7.47 1.49 -6.74
N TRP A 97 6.35 1.51 -6.01
CA TRP A 97 5.67 2.70 -5.48
C TRP A 97 5.17 2.44 -4.05
N LEU A 98 4.98 3.51 -3.28
CA LEU A 98 4.41 3.47 -1.94
C LEU A 98 2.96 3.96 -1.99
N GLY A 99 2.03 3.15 -1.53
CA GLY A 99 0.66 3.57 -1.27
C GLY A 99 0.55 4.09 0.15
N VAL A 100 -0.10 5.23 0.33
CA VAL A 100 -0.34 5.82 1.63
C VAL A 100 -1.83 6.01 1.86
N ASP A 101 -2.28 5.54 3.03
CA ASP A 101 -3.58 5.85 3.59
C ASP A 101 -3.41 7.00 4.58
N ILE A 102 -4.13 8.10 4.36
CA ILE A 102 -4.06 9.36 5.09
C ILE A 102 -5.49 9.74 5.49
N TYR A 103 -5.86 9.56 6.76
CA TYR A 103 -7.22 9.84 7.23
C TYR A 103 -7.20 10.88 8.35
N PRO A 104 -7.18 12.19 8.03
CA PRO A 104 -7.17 13.25 9.04
C PRO A 104 -8.28 13.10 10.09
N TYR A 105 -9.45 12.61 9.69
CA TYR A 105 -10.58 12.30 10.58
C TYR A 105 -10.25 11.33 11.73
N LEU A 106 -9.31 10.40 11.52
CA LEU A 106 -8.93 9.38 12.51
C LEU A 106 -7.74 9.80 13.39
N GLU A 107 -7.11 10.94 13.09
CA GLU A 107 -5.92 11.44 13.78
C GLU A 107 -6.32 12.22 15.04
N THR A 108 -6.77 11.49 16.06
CA THR A 108 -7.38 12.02 17.29
C THR A 108 -6.38 12.69 18.24
N GLU A 109 -5.07 12.60 17.99
CA GLU A 109 -4.01 13.13 18.88
C GLU A 109 -3.88 14.67 18.86
N THR A 110 -4.61 15.36 17.98
CA THR A 110 -4.46 16.82 17.82
C THR A 110 -5.56 17.66 18.46
N GLU A 111 -6.66 17.10 18.99
CA GLU A 111 -7.82 17.89 19.44
C GLU A 111 -8.34 18.85 18.33
N LEU A 112 -8.11 18.49 17.06
CA LEU A 112 -8.46 19.26 15.87
C LEU A 112 -9.43 18.47 14.97
N ASP A 113 -10.49 17.90 15.56
CA ASP A 113 -11.61 17.26 14.83
C ASP A 113 -12.46 18.32 14.09
N SER A 114 -11.82 19.13 13.25
CA SER A 114 -12.47 20.04 12.31
C SER A 114 -11.86 19.85 10.94
N VAL A 115 -12.73 19.70 9.95
CA VAL A 115 -12.41 19.68 8.52
C VAL A 115 -11.55 20.89 8.09
N ASP A 116 -11.60 21.99 8.85
CA ASP A 116 -10.80 23.19 8.58
C ASP A 116 -9.28 22.93 8.65
N ASN A 117 -8.83 21.92 9.40
CA ASN A 117 -7.40 21.60 9.58
C ASN A 117 -6.91 20.43 8.73
N ASP A 118 -7.80 19.71 8.04
CA ASP A 118 -7.48 18.49 7.30
C ASP A 118 -6.39 18.66 6.26
N SER A 119 -6.38 19.81 5.59
CA SER A 119 -5.37 20.09 4.57
C SER A 119 -3.96 20.15 5.16
N GLY A 120 -3.80 20.62 6.40
CA GLY A 120 -2.52 20.63 7.11
C GLY A 120 -2.10 19.22 7.50
N VAL A 121 -2.99 18.49 8.17
CA VAL A 121 -2.76 17.11 8.62
C VAL A 121 -2.42 16.20 7.44
N PHE A 122 -3.15 16.34 6.32
CA PHE A 122 -2.86 15.58 5.11
C PHE A 122 -1.43 15.82 4.59
N GLN A 123 -0.97 17.08 4.58
CA GLN A 123 0.38 17.39 4.12
C GLN A 123 1.45 16.91 5.09
N ASP A 124 1.18 17.00 6.39
CA ASP A 124 2.05 16.51 7.46
C ASP A 124 2.24 14.99 7.42
N GLU A 125 1.28 14.26 6.84
CA GLU A 125 1.35 12.83 6.61
C GLU A 125 1.94 12.44 5.25
N TYR A 126 1.58 13.18 4.20
CA TYR A 126 2.06 12.92 2.85
C TYR A 126 3.58 13.15 2.73
N GLY A 127 4.09 14.24 3.31
CA GLY A 127 5.50 14.63 3.24
C GLY A 127 6.45 13.53 3.74
N PRO A 128 6.30 13.03 4.99
CA PRO A 128 7.14 11.96 5.53
C PRO A 128 7.13 10.68 4.69
N THR A 129 5.99 10.33 4.08
CA THR A 129 5.92 9.16 3.20
C THR A 129 6.76 9.34 1.95
N SER A 130 6.75 10.55 1.36
CA SER A 130 7.63 10.90 0.24
C SER A 130 9.11 10.78 0.61
N ASP A 131 9.49 11.20 1.82
CA ASP A 131 10.88 11.11 2.29
C ASP A 131 11.34 9.65 2.46
N VAL A 132 10.48 8.81 3.04
CA VAL A 132 10.73 7.36 3.18
C VAL A 132 10.81 6.67 1.83
N GLY A 133 10.04 7.15 0.84
CA GLY A 133 9.95 6.57 -0.50
C GLY A 133 11.25 6.61 -1.31
N LYS A 134 12.27 7.39 -0.88
CA LYS A 134 13.58 7.50 -1.55
C LYS A 134 13.48 7.78 -3.05
N GLY A 135 12.55 8.67 -3.43
CA GLY A 135 12.30 9.06 -4.82
C GLY A 135 11.40 8.12 -5.62
N LYS A 136 10.84 7.07 -4.99
CA LYS A 136 9.77 6.26 -5.58
C LYS A 136 8.46 7.06 -5.62
N PRO A 137 7.56 6.80 -6.60
CA PRO A 137 6.25 7.40 -6.61
C PRO A 137 5.47 7.08 -5.32
N VAL A 138 4.78 8.08 -4.77
CA VAL A 138 3.83 7.92 -3.67
C VAL A 138 2.43 8.13 -4.19
N TRP A 139 1.53 7.19 -3.90
CA TRP A 139 0.13 7.23 -4.31
C TRP A 139 -0.75 7.33 -3.07
N VAL A 140 -1.68 8.27 -3.06
CA VAL A 140 -2.71 8.37 -2.01
C VAL A 140 -3.76 7.32 -2.34
N MET A 141 -3.90 6.31 -1.50
CA MET A 141 -4.75 5.14 -1.74
C MET A 141 -6.03 5.15 -0.92
N GLY A 142 -6.02 5.88 0.20
CA GLY A 142 -7.17 6.07 1.07
C GLY A 142 -7.09 7.41 1.76
N THR A 143 -8.18 8.18 1.70
CA THR A 143 -8.40 9.38 2.49
C THR A 143 -9.89 9.71 2.48
N GLY A 144 -10.38 10.41 3.50
CA GLY A 144 -11.76 10.85 3.52
C GLY A 144 -12.24 11.33 4.88
N TRP A 145 -13.45 11.88 4.87
CA TRP A 145 -14.16 12.36 6.04
C TRP A 145 -15.60 11.85 5.99
N PRO A 146 -16.08 11.11 7.00
CA PRO A 146 -17.44 10.60 7.01
C PRO A 146 -18.46 11.72 7.22
N ASN A 147 -19.61 11.64 6.55
CA ASN A 147 -20.70 12.61 6.70
C ASN A 147 -21.60 12.35 7.92
N SER A 148 -21.36 11.24 8.63
CA SER A 148 -21.99 10.88 9.90
C SER A 148 -21.06 9.94 10.68
N ALA A 149 -21.03 10.07 12.01
CA ALA A 149 -20.30 9.13 12.86
C ALA A 149 -20.94 7.71 12.79
N PRO A 150 -20.15 6.65 13.04
CA PRO A 150 -20.65 5.28 13.18
C PRO A 150 -21.69 5.10 14.30
#